data_AF-A0A510TXH1-F1
#
_entry.id   AF-A0A510TXH1-F1
#
_cell.length_a   1.000
_cell.length_b   1.000
_cell.length_c   1.000
_cell.angle_alpha   90.00
_cell.angle_beta   90.00
_cell.angle_gamma   90.00
#
_symmetry.space_group_name_H-M   'P 1'
#
loop_
_entity.id
_entity.type
_entity.pdbx_description
1 polymer ?
#
loop_
_entity_poly.entity_id
_entity_poly.type
_entity_poly.pdbx_seq_one_letter_code
_entity_poly.pdbx_strand_id
1 'polypeptide(L)'
;MSPQELSRKKLLAIFQALIRLLEDHRMSDISVAVLCREAGVSRTYYYHHFQSYADIIYQENIMSVVQYMRQLPDQGIITTTTMFTRYFELAAQSRDTQLTLVKVGLESSLIHSFESAFEYLVKNDLVVKAHPSRIGKKYWTEFLAGAVVNMAVRWLQTGMGETPAQMGRFVSNFVGLTE
;
A
#
# COMPACT_ATOMS: atom_id res chain seq x y z
N MET A 1 -23.32 -0.60 -14.00
CA MET A 1 -22.08 -0.17 -13.34
C MET A 1 -22.35 1.18 -12.71
N SER A 2 -22.19 1.31 -11.40
CA SER A 2 -22.40 2.57 -10.67
C SER A 2 -21.28 3.58 -10.98
N PRO A 3 -21.50 4.89 -10.75
CA PRO A 3 -20.45 5.90 -10.91
C PRO A 3 -19.18 5.59 -10.10
N GLN A 4 -19.32 5.01 -8.90
CA GLN A 4 -18.20 4.63 -8.04
C GLN A 4 -17.42 3.44 -8.62
N GLU A 5 -18.10 2.41 -9.12
CA GLU A 5 -17.48 1.26 -9.78
C GLU A 5 -16.68 1.67 -11.02
N LEU A 6 -17.23 2.61 -11.80
CA LEU A 6 -16.54 3.14 -12.98
C LEU A 6 -15.29 3.93 -12.60
N SER A 7 -15.37 4.78 -11.56
CA SER A 7 -14.21 5.53 -11.06
C SER A 7 -13.10 4.59 -10.59
N ARG A 8 -13.45 3.57 -9.80
CA ARG A 8 -12.51 2.54 -9.34
C ARG A 8 -11.87 1.78 -10.50
N LYS A 9 -12.65 1.42 -11.53
CA LYS A 9 -12.12 0.74 -12.72
C LYS A 9 -11.08 1.61 -13.44
N LYS A 10 -11.35 2.92 -13.56
CA LYS A 10 -10.43 3.86 -14.22
C LYS A 10 -9.16 4.11 -13.39
N LEU A 11 -9.28 4.22 -12.06
CA LEU A 11 -8.14 4.29 -11.15
C LEU A 11 -7.24 3.05 -11.29
N LEU A 12 -7.81 1.85 -11.27
CA LEU A 12 -7.04 0.63 -11.44
C LEU A 12 -6.37 0.57 -12.82
N ALA A 13 -7.10 0.93 -13.88
CA ALA A 13 -6.56 0.91 -15.24
C ALA A 13 -5.37 1.86 -15.40
N ILE A 14 -5.46 3.08 -14.86
CA ILE A 14 -4.38 4.05 -14.96
C ILE A 14 -3.19 3.69 -14.07
N PHE A 15 -3.43 3.13 -12.90
CA PHE A 15 -2.38 2.60 -12.04
C PHE A 15 -1.61 1.46 -12.73
N GLN A 16 -2.32 0.46 -13.26
CA GLN A 16 -1.69 -0.66 -13.95
C GLN A 16 -0.90 -0.21 -15.19
N ALA A 17 -1.43 0.75 -15.94
CA ALA A 17 -0.71 1.37 -17.05
C ALA A 17 0.58 2.07 -16.59
N LEU A 18 0.51 2.82 -15.50
CA LEU A 18 1.67 3.50 -14.93
C LEU A 18 2.75 2.49 -14.49
N ILE A 19 2.38 1.43 -13.77
CA ILE A 19 3.32 0.39 -13.33
C ILE A 19 3.99 -0.29 -14.54
N ARG A 20 3.22 -0.73 -15.55
CA ARG A 20 3.78 -1.32 -16.78
C ARG A 20 4.76 -0.38 -17.48
N LEU A 21 4.43 0.90 -17.59
CA LEU A 21 5.33 1.86 -18.23
C LEU A 21 6.62 2.05 -17.41
N LEU A 22 6.53 2.05 -16.08
CA LEU A 22 7.68 2.20 -15.18
C LEU A 22 8.60 0.97 -15.12
N GLU A 23 8.14 -0.20 -15.57
CA GLU A 23 9.00 -1.40 -15.69
C GLU A 23 10.14 -1.15 -16.70
N ASP A 24 9.79 -0.52 -17.83
CA ASP A 24 10.66 -0.34 -19.01
C ASP A 24 11.14 1.10 -19.25
N HIS A 25 10.50 2.10 -18.66
CA HIS A 25 10.79 3.52 -18.91
C HIS A 25 11.15 4.27 -17.64
N ARG A 26 12.00 5.29 -17.77
CA ARG A 26 12.19 6.25 -16.69
C ARG A 26 10.93 7.07 -16.50
N MET A 27 10.60 7.40 -15.26
CA MET A 27 9.42 8.21 -14.94
C MET A 27 9.37 9.54 -15.72
N SER A 28 10.53 10.18 -15.96
CA SER A 28 10.65 11.43 -16.74
C SER A 28 10.24 11.30 -18.20
N ASP A 29 10.29 10.09 -18.76
CA ASP A 29 10.04 9.81 -20.16
C ASP A 29 8.56 9.46 -20.41
N ILE A 30 7.79 9.22 -19.34
CA ILE A 30 6.37 8.92 -19.41
C ILE A 30 5.60 10.24 -19.39
N SER A 31 5.01 10.61 -20.53
CA SER A 31 4.08 11.75 -20.59
C SER A 31 2.66 11.34 -20.16
N VAL A 32 1.87 12.29 -19.65
CA VAL A 32 0.44 12.09 -19.34
C VAL A 32 -0.32 11.56 -20.57
N ALA A 33 0.07 11.99 -21.77
CA ALA A 33 -0.50 11.54 -23.02
C ALA A 33 -0.27 10.04 -23.28
N VAL A 34 0.95 9.55 -23.01
CA VAL A 34 1.31 8.13 -23.14
C VAL A 34 0.57 7.31 -22.09
N LEU A 35 0.60 7.75 -20.83
CA LEU A 35 -0.11 7.08 -19.74
C LEU A 35 -1.61 6.95 -20.01
N CYS A 36 -2.27 8.03 -20.42
CA CYS A 36 -3.70 8.02 -20.72
C CYS A 36 -4.05 7.07 -21.86
N ARG A 37 -3.19 6.99 -22.89
CA ARG A 37 -3.37 6.08 -24.03
C ARG A 37 -3.26 4.63 -23.59
N GLU A 38 -2.22 4.30 -22.83
CA GLU A 38 -1.99 2.95 -22.28
C GLU A 38 -3.13 2.52 -21.34
N ALA A 39 -3.65 3.44 -20.54
CA ALA A 39 -4.73 3.20 -19.59
C ALA A 39 -6.14 3.17 -20.21
N GLY A 40 -6.29 3.61 -21.46
CA GLY A 40 -7.60 3.77 -22.10
C GLY A 40 -8.49 4.83 -21.42
N VAL A 41 -7.90 5.91 -20.88
CA VAL A 41 -8.61 7.03 -20.25
C VAL A 41 -8.33 8.34 -20.98
N SER A 42 -9.22 9.34 -20.86
CA SER A 42 -8.99 10.65 -21.48
C SER A 42 -8.02 11.49 -20.65
N ARG A 43 -7.28 12.40 -21.31
CA ARG A 43 -6.43 13.39 -20.61
C ARG A 43 -7.25 14.29 -19.70
N THR A 44 -8.47 14.64 -20.11
CA THR A 44 -9.42 15.40 -19.28
C THR A 44 -9.76 14.66 -17.99
N TYR A 45 -9.95 13.33 -18.06
CA TYR A 45 -10.15 12.52 -16.86
C TYR A 45 -8.90 12.56 -15.98
N TYR A 46 -7.70 12.37 -16.54
CA TYR A 46 -6.47 12.46 -15.76
C TYR A 46 -6.36 13.79 -15.00
N TYR A 47 -6.45 14.92 -15.70
CA TYR A 47 -6.26 16.24 -15.07
C TYR A 47 -7.37 16.62 -14.09
N HIS A 48 -8.53 15.96 -14.16
CA HIS A 48 -9.62 16.17 -13.21
C HIS A 48 -9.46 15.34 -11.93
N HIS A 49 -8.80 14.18 -12.01
CA HIS A 49 -8.75 13.20 -10.93
C HIS A 49 -7.37 13.04 -10.28
N PHE A 50 -6.30 13.39 -10.97
CA PHE A 50 -4.93 13.16 -10.51
C PHE A 50 -4.05 14.40 -10.66
N GLN A 51 -3.29 14.68 -9.62
CA GLN A 51 -2.31 15.77 -9.61
C GLN A 51 -0.92 15.32 -10.09
N SER A 52 -0.58 14.04 -9.89
CA SER A 52 0.72 13.47 -10.22
C SER A 52 0.66 11.95 -10.36
N TYR A 53 1.77 11.33 -10.79
CA TYR A 53 1.90 9.87 -10.79
C TYR A 53 1.93 9.28 -9.37
N ALA A 54 2.53 10.01 -8.42
CA ALA A 54 2.50 9.63 -7.00
C ALA A 54 1.07 9.63 -6.44
N ASP A 55 0.22 10.56 -6.88
CA ASP A 55 -1.20 10.63 -6.49
C ASP A 55 -2.00 9.43 -7.01
N ILE A 56 -1.73 8.96 -8.24
CA ILE A 56 -2.34 7.71 -8.76
C ILE A 56 -1.99 6.52 -7.85
N ILE A 57 -0.70 6.38 -7.50
CA ILE A 57 -0.21 5.29 -6.66
C ILE A 57 -0.84 5.38 -5.28
N TYR A 58 -0.86 6.57 -4.67
CA TYR A 58 -1.48 6.79 -3.38
C TYR A 58 -2.97 6.41 -3.38
N GLN A 59 -3.75 6.94 -4.33
CA GLN A 59 -5.19 6.65 -4.42
C GLN A 59 -5.48 5.16 -4.61
N GLU A 60 -4.69 4.47 -5.44
CA GLU A 60 -4.85 3.03 -5.63
C GLU A 60 -4.54 2.26 -4.36
N ASN A 61 -3.40 2.53 -3.71
CA ASN A 61 -3.03 1.85 -2.48
C ASN A 61 -4.08 2.03 -1.37
N ILE A 62 -4.63 3.24 -1.19
CA ILE A 62 -5.73 3.49 -0.25
C ILE A 62 -6.96 2.64 -0.61
N MET A 63 -7.32 2.56 -1.90
CA MET A 63 -8.46 1.75 -2.33
C MET A 63 -8.22 0.26 -2.11
N SER A 64 -7.01 -0.23 -2.37
CA SER A 64 -6.59 -1.61 -2.12
C SER A 64 -6.68 -1.97 -0.63
N VAL A 65 -6.24 -1.06 0.25
CA VAL A 65 -6.39 -1.21 1.71
C VAL A 65 -7.86 -1.27 2.10
N VAL A 66 -8.69 -0.33 1.61
CA VAL A 66 -10.13 -0.32 1.91
C VAL A 66 -10.80 -1.61 1.44
N GLN A 67 -10.43 -2.12 0.27
CA GLN A 67 -10.96 -3.36 -0.26
C GLN A 67 -10.54 -4.56 0.58
N TYR A 68 -9.27 -4.63 0.97
CA TYR A 68 -8.77 -5.62 1.90
C TYR A 68 -9.55 -5.58 3.22
N MET A 69 -9.78 -4.40 3.78
CA MET A 69 -10.54 -4.22 5.02
C MET A 69 -11.98 -4.74 4.92
N ARG A 70 -12.65 -4.54 3.78
CA ARG A 70 -14.01 -5.05 3.54
C ARG A 70 -14.08 -6.57 3.37
N GLN A 71 -12.96 -7.22 3.07
CA GLN A 71 -12.89 -8.67 2.91
C GLN A 71 -12.60 -9.38 4.22
N LEU A 72 -12.20 -8.64 5.27
CA LEU A 72 -12.06 -9.22 6.59
C LEU A 72 -13.42 -9.67 7.11
N PRO A 73 -13.53 -10.87 7.71
CA PRO A 73 -14.75 -11.28 8.39
C PRO A 73 -15.15 -10.24 9.44
N ASP A 74 -16.44 -10.09 9.73
CA ASP A 74 -17.01 -9.27 10.83
C ASP A 74 -16.54 -9.67 12.25
N GLN A 75 -15.48 -10.49 12.36
CA GLN A 75 -15.02 -11.07 13.61
C GLN A 75 -13.97 -10.19 14.28
N GLY A 76 -14.46 -9.16 14.96
CA GLY A 76 -13.79 -8.54 16.10
C GLY A 76 -12.42 -7.89 15.82
N ILE A 77 -11.81 -7.45 16.91
CA ILE A 77 -10.54 -6.75 16.91
C ILE A 77 -9.44 -7.68 16.37
N ILE A 78 -8.80 -7.33 15.25
CA ILE A 78 -7.69 -8.15 14.71
C ILE A 78 -6.43 -7.93 15.54
N THR A 79 -5.71 -9.03 15.80
CA THR A 79 -4.46 -8.95 16.53
C THR A 79 -3.35 -8.29 15.71
N THR A 80 -2.35 -7.72 16.37
CA THR A 80 -1.25 -7.05 15.68
C THR A 80 -0.46 -7.98 14.76
N THR A 81 -0.22 -9.22 15.19
CA THR A 81 0.43 -10.24 14.36
C THR A 81 -0.40 -10.59 13.12
N THR A 82 -1.72 -10.67 13.27
CA THR A 82 -2.63 -10.91 12.13
C THR A 82 -2.57 -9.75 11.15
N MET A 83 -2.63 -8.51 11.63
CA MET A 83 -2.52 -7.31 10.79
C MET A 83 -1.23 -7.31 9.96
N PHE A 84 -0.07 -7.54 10.59
CA PHE A 84 1.20 -7.57 9.86
C PHE A 84 1.30 -8.76 8.92
N THR A 85 0.84 -9.95 9.33
CA THR A 85 0.80 -11.14 8.44
C THR A 85 0.09 -10.81 7.13
N ARG A 86 -1.07 -10.16 7.23
CA ARG A 86 -1.88 -9.78 6.07
C ARG A 86 -1.23 -8.70 5.21
N TYR A 87 -0.55 -7.75 5.83
CA TYR A 87 0.27 -6.79 5.09
C TYR A 87 1.34 -7.49 4.23
N PHE A 88 2.05 -8.49 4.78
CA PHE A 88 3.03 -9.25 4.01
C PHE A 88 2.39 -10.15 2.93
N GLU A 89 1.17 -10.65 3.14
CA GLU A 89 0.42 -11.36 2.09
C GLU A 89 0.09 -10.44 0.91
N LEU A 90 -0.42 -9.23 1.19
CA LEU A 90 -0.68 -8.23 0.15
C LEU A 90 0.62 -7.81 -0.56
N ALA A 91 1.72 -7.71 0.19
CA ALA A 91 3.02 -7.38 -0.39
C ALA A 91 3.54 -8.46 -1.33
N ALA A 92 3.38 -9.74 -0.98
CA ALA A 92 3.71 -10.84 -1.87
C ALA A 92 2.85 -10.87 -3.13
N GLN A 93 1.55 -10.61 -3.00
CA GLN A 93 0.62 -10.56 -4.15
C GLN A 93 0.94 -9.43 -5.12
N SER A 94 1.49 -8.33 -4.61
CA SER A 94 1.86 -7.14 -5.38
C SER A 94 3.38 -6.97 -5.56
N ARG A 95 4.14 -8.08 -5.46
CA ARG A 95 5.61 -8.07 -5.44
C ARG A 95 6.22 -7.20 -6.53
N ASP A 96 5.86 -7.47 -7.79
CA ASP A 96 6.51 -6.83 -8.94
C ASP A 96 6.20 -5.32 -8.96
N THR A 97 4.96 -4.95 -8.63
CA THR A 97 4.57 -3.56 -8.44
C THR A 97 5.41 -2.86 -7.37
N GLN A 98 5.56 -3.46 -6.19
CA GLN A 98 6.33 -2.84 -5.10
C GLN A 98 7.81 -2.70 -5.45
N LEU A 99 8.40 -3.74 -6.06
CA LEU A 99 9.79 -3.70 -6.50
C LEU A 99 10.01 -2.67 -7.61
N THR A 100 9.06 -2.51 -8.52
CA THR A 100 9.07 -1.45 -9.54
C THR A 100 9.05 -0.07 -8.88
N LEU A 101 8.15 0.15 -7.91
CA LEU A 101 8.08 1.43 -7.18
C LEU A 101 9.39 1.76 -6.46
N VAL A 102 10.01 0.78 -5.80
CA VAL A 102 11.33 0.97 -5.15
C VAL A 102 12.42 1.25 -6.18
N LYS A 103 12.46 0.52 -7.30
CA LYS A 103 13.45 0.70 -8.38
C LYS A 103 13.41 2.12 -8.95
N VAL A 104 12.23 2.73 -9.03
CA VAL A 104 12.03 4.07 -9.63
C VAL A 104 12.00 5.21 -8.60
N GLY A 105 12.32 4.95 -7.34
CA GLY A 105 12.41 5.97 -6.29
C GLY A 105 11.06 6.46 -5.75
N LEU A 106 10.02 5.62 -5.84
CA LEU A 106 8.67 5.90 -5.35
C LEU A 106 8.32 5.10 -4.09
N GLU A 107 9.31 4.59 -3.34
CA GLU A 107 9.11 3.85 -2.10
C GLU A 107 8.39 4.66 -1.00
N SER A 108 8.51 5.99 -1.02
CA SER A 108 7.77 6.88 -0.13
C SER A 108 6.25 6.72 -0.28
N SER A 109 5.76 6.33 -1.46
CA SER A 109 4.35 6.03 -1.68
C SER A 109 3.89 4.79 -0.89
N LEU A 110 4.75 3.79 -0.71
CA LEU A 110 4.47 2.60 0.10
C LEU A 110 4.38 2.97 1.59
N ILE A 111 5.28 3.84 2.06
CA ILE A 111 5.28 4.36 3.44
C ILE A 111 3.99 5.12 3.73
N HIS A 112 3.67 6.14 2.94
CA HIS A 112 2.46 6.94 3.14
C HIS A 112 1.17 6.10 3.07
N SER A 113 1.15 5.08 2.20
CA SER A 113 0.02 4.16 2.08
C SER A 113 -0.15 3.30 3.34
N PHE A 114 0.95 2.78 3.88
CA PHE A 114 0.93 2.05 5.15
C PHE A 114 0.47 2.95 6.31
N GLU A 115 1.00 4.16 6.42
CA GLU A 115 0.63 5.12 7.48
C GLU A 115 -0.87 5.40 7.44
N SER A 116 -1.40 5.70 6.26
CA SER A 116 -2.83 6.00 6.07
C SER A 116 -3.71 4.81 6.42
N ALA A 117 -3.30 3.59 6.01
CA ALA A 117 -3.99 2.35 6.34
C ALA A 117 -4.00 2.10 7.85
N PHE A 118 -2.84 2.24 8.49
CA PHE A 118 -2.67 2.04 9.91
C PHE A 118 -3.45 3.07 10.72
N GLU A 119 -3.43 4.34 10.34
CA GLU A 119 -4.25 5.38 10.97
C GLU A 119 -5.74 5.09 10.86
N TYR A 120 -6.22 4.66 9.68
CA TYR A 120 -7.62 4.29 9.50
C TYR A 120 -8.01 3.15 10.44
N LEU A 121 -7.18 2.12 10.51
CA LEU A 121 -7.36 0.98 11.40
C LEU A 121 -7.44 1.39 12.88
N VAL A 122 -6.53 2.27 13.32
CA VAL A 122 -6.49 2.77 14.70
C VAL A 122 -7.69 3.67 15.00
N LYS A 123 -8.08 4.57 14.09
CA LYS A 123 -9.21 5.50 14.26
C LYS A 123 -10.56 4.80 14.36
N ASN A 124 -10.69 3.60 13.77
CA ASN A 124 -11.92 2.81 13.77
C ASN A 124 -11.89 1.64 14.78
N ASP A 125 -10.90 1.62 15.69
CA ASP A 125 -10.75 0.57 16.72
C ASP A 125 -10.70 -0.87 16.17
N LEU A 126 -10.21 -1.04 14.94
CA LEU A 126 -10.20 -2.32 14.22
C LEU A 126 -8.99 -3.19 14.59
N VAL A 127 -7.96 -2.63 15.21
CA VAL A 127 -6.75 -3.34 15.62
C VAL A 127 -6.64 -3.31 17.13
N VAL A 128 -6.17 -4.40 17.74
CA VAL A 128 -5.86 -4.41 19.17
C VAL A 128 -4.88 -3.27 19.41
N LYS A 129 -5.27 -2.31 20.25
CA LYS A 129 -4.36 -1.28 20.75
C LYS A 129 -3.37 -1.97 21.69
N ALA A 130 -2.46 -2.77 21.12
CA ALA A 130 -1.54 -3.61 21.88
C ALA A 130 -0.74 -2.76 22.87
N HIS A 131 -0.50 -1.47 22.56
CA HIS A 131 -0.08 -0.49 23.57
C HIS A 131 -0.65 0.93 23.32
N PRO A 132 -1.62 1.40 24.13
CA PRO A 132 -2.12 2.78 24.09
C PRO A 132 -1.02 3.82 24.36
N SER A 133 0.07 3.42 25.02
CA SER A 133 1.16 4.32 25.41
C SER A 133 2.08 4.73 24.26
N ARG A 134 2.08 4.03 23.12
CA ARG A 134 2.91 4.33 21.94
C ARG A 134 2.10 4.95 20.79
N ILE A 135 0.86 4.54 20.63
CA ILE A 135 -0.09 5.11 19.67
C ILE A 135 -0.33 6.58 20.05
N GLY A 136 -0.10 7.51 19.11
CA GLY A 136 -0.22 8.95 19.33
C GLY A 136 1.07 9.65 19.81
N LYS A 137 2.18 8.92 19.98
CA LYS A 137 3.50 9.57 20.11
C LYS A 137 3.94 10.14 18.77
N LYS A 138 4.50 11.36 18.82
CA LYS A 138 4.84 12.21 17.66
C LYS A 138 5.55 11.53 16.48
N TYR A 139 6.35 10.49 16.71
CA TYR A 139 7.17 9.83 15.68
C TYR A 139 6.91 8.33 15.55
N TRP A 140 5.92 7.80 16.27
CA TRP A 140 5.73 6.35 16.36
C TRP A 140 5.19 5.77 15.05
N THR A 141 4.25 6.45 14.42
CA THR A 141 3.63 6.00 13.17
C THR A 141 4.67 5.97 12.04
N GLU A 142 5.49 7.01 11.94
CA GLU A 142 6.56 7.15 10.94
C GLU A 142 7.65 6.10 11.14
N PHE A 143 8.05 5.86 12.40
CA PHE A 143 8.98 4.78 12.75
C PHE A 143 8.42 3.41 12.34
N LEU A 144 7.16 3.14 12.69
CA LEU A 144 6.51 1.86 12.40
C LEU A 144 6.39 1.64 10.89
N ALA A 145 5.93 2.65 10.15
CA ALA A 145 5.79 2.59 8.70
C ALA A 145 7.12 2.34 8.01
N GLY A 146 8.16 3.10 8.40
CA GLY A 146 9.51 2.90 7.89
C GLY A 146 10.04 1.49 8.18
N ALA A 147 9.84 0.98 9.39
CA ALA A 147 10.29 -0.37 9.77
C ALA A 147 9.59 -1.47 8.96
N VAL A 148 8.25 -1.44 8.91
CA VAL A 148 7.43 -2.46 8.25
C VAL A 148 7.68 -2.49 6.74
N VAL A 149 7.68 -1.32 6.09
CA VAL A 149 7.89 -1.22 4.65
C VAL A 149 9.30 -1.65 4.27
N ASN A 150 10.33 -1.22 4.99
CA ASN A 150 11.71 -1.66 4.70
C ASN A 150 11.88 -3.18 4.86
N MET A 151 11.26 -3.77 5.88
CA MET A 151 11.28 -5.23 6.05
C MET A 151 10.60 -5.95 4.86
N ALA A 152 9.46 -5.44 4.40
CA ALA A 152 8.78 -6.00 3.22
C ALA A 152 9.61 -5.86 1.96
N VAL A 153 10.18 -4.68 1.67
CA VAL A 153 11.03 -4.48 0.49
C VAL A 153 12.21 -5.45 0.50
N ARG A 154 12.91 -5.59 1.63
CA ARG A 154 14.04 -6.53 1.75
C ARG A 154 13.59 -7.99 1.55
N TRP A 155 12.47 -8.37 2.15
CA TRP A 155 11.91 -9.72 2.01
C TRP A 155 11.51 -10.03 0.56
N LEU A 156 10.88 -9.10 -0.15
CA LEU A 156 10.55 -9.23 -1.57
C LEU A 156 11.79 -9.32 -2.47
N GLN A 157 12.82 -8.51 -2.19
CA GLN A 157 14.08 -8.50 -2.94
C GLN A 157 14.89 -9.79 -2.75
N THR A 158 14.79 -10.42 -1.58
CA THR A 158 15.52 -11.65 -1.23
C THR A 158 14.76 -12.93 -1.55
N GLY A 159 13.64 -12.84 -2.27
CA GLY A 159 12.91 -14.00 -2.77
C GLY A 159 11.89 -14.58 -1.80
N MET A 160 11.50 -13.84 -0.76
CA MET A 160 10.44 -14.22 0.18
C MET A 160 10.72 -15.55 0.90
N GLY A 161 11.91 -15.71 1.48
CA GLY A 161 12.33 -16.95 2.14
C GLY A 161 11.46 -17.32 3.35
N GLU A 162 10.96 -16.33 4.08
CA GLU A 162 9.99 -16.50 5.17
C GLU A 162 8.55 -16.43 4.68
N THR A 163 7.65 -17.13 5.37
CA THR A 163 6.21 -16.97 5.17
C THR A 163 5.72 -15.59 5.65
N PRO A 164 4.62 -15.06 5.08
CA PRO A 164 4.00 -13.83 5.59
C PRO A 164 3.71 -13.86 7.10
N ALA A 165 3.31 -15.02 7.63
CA ALA A 165 3.05 -15.19 9.06
C ALA A 165 4.32 -15.08 9.92
N GLN A 166 5.47 -15.57 9.43
CA GLN A 166 6.75 -15.37 10.10
C GLN A 166 7.15 -13.90 10.10
N MET A 167 7.01 -13.22 8.96
CA MET A 167 7.29 -11.79 8.85
C MET A 167 6.41 -10.96 9.77
N GLY A 168 5.11 -11.29 9.85
CA GLY A 168 4.18 -10.65 10.79
C GLY A 168 4.61 -10.80 12.25
N ARG A 169 5.05 -12.00 12.65
CA ARG A 169 5.60 -12.24 13.99
C ARG A 169 6.90 -11.47 14.24
N PHE A 170 7.81 -11.40 13.26
CA PHE A 170 9.06 -10.64 13.40
C PHE A 170 8.81 -9.17 13.67
N VAL A 171 7.91 -8.55 12.90
CA VAL A 171 7.50 -7.17 13.16
C VAL A 171 6.95 -7.04 14.56
N SER A 172 5.91 -7.81 14.92
CA SER A 172 5.29 -7.77 16.27
C SER A 172 6.33 -7.86 17.39
N ASN A 173 7.32 -8.75 17.25
CA ASN A 173 8.40 -8.89 18.22
C ASN A 173 9.32 -7.66 18.28
N PHE A 174 9.79 -7.16 17.13
CA PHE A 174 10.71 -6.02 17.08
C PHE A 174 10.09 -4.73 17.58
N VAL A 175 8.81 -4.51 17.28
CA VAL A 175 8.11 -3.30 17.71
C VAL A 175 7.49 -3.45 19.10
N GLY A 176 7.65 -4.63 19.73
CA GLY A 176 7.12 -4.94 21.05
C GLY A 176 5.60 -4.86 21.13
N LEU A 177 4.91 -5.40 20.10
CA LEU A 177 3.44 -5.53 20.02
C LEU A 177 3.03 -7.01 20.03
N THR A 178 3.74 -7.83 20.83
CA THR A 178 3.35 -9.22 21.08
C THR A 178 2.07 -9.26 21.91
N GLU A 179 1.17 -10.17 21.57
CA GLU A 179 -0.06 -10.45 22.33
C GLU A 179 0.22 -10.96 23.74
#